data_AF-A0A2E3N8P9-F1
#
_entry.id   AF-A0A2E3N8P9-F1
#
_cell.length_a   1.000
_cell.length_b   1.000
_cell.length_c   1.000
_cell.angle_alpha   90.00
_cell.angle_beta   90.00
_cell.angle_gamma   90.00
#
_symmetry.space_group_name_H-M   'P 1'
#
loop_
_entity.id
_entity.type
_entity.pdbx_description
1 polymer ?
#
loop_
_entity_poly.entity_id
_entity_poly.type
_entity_poly.pdbx_seq_one_letter_code
_entity_poly.pdbx_strand_id
1 'polypeptide(L)'
;MSDAGAVGFCEGRDWLFSPEPLTLSPAEVSQLERLGHPLRMFQQGCDRIYRRSVKGTLPSWIAGLLDSGKPEWLIKAQQSEDLRDVAPRVIRPDLLMTDNGFALTELDAVPGGIGITGWLSQRYGAEGYRLLGGAAGMVEGFRSLMPSGGEVLISEESVDYRPEMEWLVNALNGAGEGPWGIASAERFEDSNTSDRLYRFFELFDWEAIPALSSRARCRNLTPPCKPHFEEKLWLALLWSPSLREVWDAEVRRSHLQRIRELVPFGWVVDPIPLPPHASLPRLEVHSWQQLENFSQKQRRLVLKVSGFSELAWGSRGVVIGHDVSQEEWGAALSAACEGFENQPYILQEFREAKLVEHSYFDPVTGSQKIMRGRARLCPYYFVNEEGNINLGGCLATIVPADKKKIHGMRDAILTVCEAGE
;
A
#
# COMPACT_ATOMS: atom_id res chain seq x y z
N MET A 1 27.01 9.55 -1.70
CA MET A 1 25.88 9.07 -2.52
C MET A 1 26.31 8.66 -3.95
N SER A 2 27.59 8.36 -4.20
CA SER A 2 28.11 8.10 -5.55
C SER A 2 27.59 6.83 -6.22
N ASP A 3 26.92 5.95 -5.47
CA ASP A 3 26.34 4.68 -5.91
C ASP A 3 24.80 4.66 -5.81
N ALA A 4 24.14 5.83 -5.68
CA ALA A 4 22.68 5.88 -5.59
C ALA A 4 21.98 5.25 -6.80
N GLY A 5 22.65 5.23 -7.96
CA GLY A 5 22.21 4.48 -9.14
C GLY A 5 21.98 2.99 -8.89
N ALA A 6 22.63 2.39 -7.89
CA ALA A 6 22.46 0.99 -7.52
C ALA A 6 21.03 0.66 -7.04
N VAL A 7 20.29 1.64 -6.53
CA VAL A 7 18.87 1.50 -6.12
C VAL A 7 17.93 2.26 -7.03
N GLY A 8 18.36 2.61 -8.24
CA GLY A 8 17.50 3.25 -9.25
C GLY A 8 17.36 4.77 -9.09
N PHE A 9 18.21 5.41 -8.29
CA PHE A 9 18.38 6.87 -8.32
C PHE A 9 19.36 7.25 -9.44
N CYS A 10 19.00 7.06 -10.72
CA CYS A 10 19.76 7.64 -11.85
C CYS A 10 18.86 8.07 -13.02
N GLU A 11 19.32 9.15 -13.67
CA GLU A 11 18.81 9.93 -14.82
C GLU A 11 17.33 9.76 -15.23
N GLY A 12 16.52 10.77 -14.90
CA GLY A 12 15.11 10.89 -15.28
C GLY A 12 14.13 10.79 -14.11
N ARG A 13 14.61 10.34 -12.93
CA ARG A 13 13.89 10.35 -11.64
C ARG A 13 14.53 11.35 -10.69
N ASP A 14 13.94 12.54 -10.63
CA ASP A 14 14.47 13.72 -9.93
C ASP A 14 14.09 13.69 -8.42
N TRP A 15 14.51 12.67 -7.66
CA TRP A 15 14.34 12.72 -6.21
C TRP A 15 15.41 13.62 -5.58
N LEU A 16 15.02 14.41 -4.59
CA LEU A 16 15.93 15.26 -3.84
C LEU A 16 16.54 14.47 -2.68
N PHE A 17 17.86 14.53 -2.56
CA PHE A 17 18.56 13.91 -1.45
C PHE A 17 18.52 14.81 -0.21
N SER A 18 18.38 14.20 0.96
CA SER A 18 18.47 14.89 2.25
C SER A 18 19.83 14.67 2.93
N PRO A 19 20.40 15.66 3.63
CA PRO A 19 21.52 15.43 4.54
C PRO A 19 21.14 14.60 5.78
N GLU A 20 19.85 14.49 6.11
CA GLU A 20 19.38 13.92 7.37
C GLU A 20 18.08 13.08 7.21
N PRO A 21 17.82 12.09 8.08
CA PRO A 21 16.52 11.44 8.19
C PRO A 21 15.43 12.41 8.65
N LEU A 22 14.16 12.07 8.36
CA LEU A 22 13.03 12.77 8.97
C LEU A 22 12.90 12.36 10.45
N THR A 23 13.15 13.30 11.35
CA THR A 23 13.00 13.08 12.79
C THR A 23 11.52 13.01 13.19
N LEU A 24 11.14 11.91 13.86
CA LEU A 24 9.80 11.71 14.40
C LEU A 24 9.78 11.91 15.92
N SER A 25 8.67 12.44 16.45
CA SER A 25 8.49 12.54 17.90
C SER A 25 8.40 11.15 18.55
N PRO A 26 8.76 11.01 19.85
CA PRO A 26 8.63 9.74 20.57
C PRO A 26 7.21 9.13 20.51
N ALA A 27 6.18 9.99 20.48
CA ALA A 27 4.79 9.56 20.33
C ALA A 27 4.52 8.96 18.93
N GLU A 28 4.99 9.60 17.87
CA GLU A 28 4.87 9.09 16.49
C GLU A 28 5.62 7.77 16.31
N VAL A 29 6.86 7.66 16.82
CA VAL A 29 7.65 6.41 16.80
C VAL A 29 6.88 5.29 17.49
N SER A 30 6.43 5.53 18.71
CA SER A 30 5.72 4.54 19.52
C SER A 30 4.39 4.10 18.88
N GLN A 31 3.74 5.01 18.13
CA GLN A 31 2.55 4.68 17.35
C GLN A 31 2.85 3.76 16.17
N LEU A 32 3.96 3.99 15.45
CA LEU A 32 4.39 3.15 14.32
C LEU A 32 4.85 1.76 14.80
N GLU A 33 5.67 1.66 15.84
CA GLU A 33 6.14 0.37 16.37
C GLU A 33 4.98 -0.56 16.77
N ARG A 34 3.89 -0.01 17.31
CA ARG A 34 2.70 -0.78 17.72
C ARG A 34 1.69 -1.03 16.60
N LEU A 35 1.91 -0.52 15.39
CA LEU A 35 0.92 -0.54 14.32
C LEU A 35 0.91 -1.85 13.51
N GLY A 36 2.05 -2.54 13.41
CA GLY A 36 2.15 -3.77 12.61
C GLY A 36 1.14 -4.85 12.99
N HIS A 37 0.94 -5.09 14.28
CA HIS A 37 0.01 -6.12 14.75
C HIS A 37 -1.46 -5.82 14.45
N PRO A 38 -2.01 -4.63 14.77
CA PRO A 38 -3.34 -4.23 14.32
C PRO A 38 -3.57 -4.37 12.81
N LEU A 39 -2.60 -3.99 11.96
CA LEU A 39 -2.72 -4.11 10.51
C LEU A 39 -2.80 -5.58 10.07
N ARG A 40 -1.97 -6.44 10.66
CA ARG A 40 -2.02 -7.89 10.41
C ARG A 40 -3.37 -8.48 10.81
N MET A 41 -3.89 -8.10 11.99
CA MET A 41 -5.21 -8.56 12.44
C MET A 41 -6.33 -8.09 11.51
N PHE A 42 -6.22 -6.87 10.96
CA PHE A 42 -7.15 -6.36 9.95
C PHE A 42 -7.10 -7.17 8.67
N GLN A 43 -5.92 -7.42 8.08
CA GLN A 43 -5.77 -8.26 6.89
C GLN A 43 -6.36 -9.67 7.10
N GLN A 44 -6.07 -10.29 8.24
CA GLN A 44 -6.64 -11.61 8.55
C GLN A 44 -8.18 -11.55 8.73
N GLY A 45 -8.71 -10.45 9.29
CA GLY A 45 -10.13 -10.19 9.35
C GLY A 45 -10.77 -10.08 7.96
N CYS A 46 -10.13 -9.35 7.03
CA CYS A 46 -10.56 -9.26 5.63
C CYS A 46 -10.68 -10.65 4.98
N ASP A 47 -9.65 -11.49 5.11
CA ASP A 47 -9.65 -12.85 4.56
C ASP A 47 -10.75 -13.74 5.16
N ARG A 48 -10.95 -13.68 6.49
CA ARG A 48 -12.03 -14.43 7.15
C ARG A 48 -13.41 -13.98 6.66
N ILE A 49 -13.65 -12.67 6.56
CA ILE A 49 -14.91 -12.11 6.07
C ILE A 49 -15.16 -12.56 4.63
N TYR A 50 -14.18 -12.41 3.74
CA TYR A 50 -14.26 -12.86 2.36
C TYR A 50 -14.65 -14.34 2.27
N ARG A 51 -13.91 -15.21 2.98
CA ARG A 51 -14.17 -16.65 2.97
C ARG A 51 -15.52 -17.03 3.54
N ARG A 52 -15.96 -16.35 4.60
CA ARG A 52 -17.29 -16.58 5.19
C ARG A 52 -18.41 -16.18 4.24
N SER A 53 -18.21 -15.13 3.45
CA SER A 53 -19.12 -14.73 2.35
C SER A 53 -19.17 -15.81 1.27
N VAL A 54 -18.01 -16.32 0.82
CA VAL A 54 -17.93 -17.41 -0.17
C VAL A 54 -18.64 -18.68 0.33
N LYS A 55 -18.48 -19.01 1.62
CA LYS A 55 -19.15 -20.17 2.25
C LYS A 55 -20.64 -19.97 2.52
N GLY A 56 -21.20 -18.78 2.27
CA GLY A 56 -22.61 -18.46 2.53
C GLY A 56 -22.97 -18.24 4.00
N THR A 57 -21.98 -18.09 4.88
CA THR A 57 -22.18 -17.77 6.32
C THR A 57 -22.21 -16.27 6.60
N LEU A 58 -21.88 -15.46 5.59
CA LEU A 58 -22.11 -14.03 5.50
C LEU A 58 -22.76 -13.74 4.14
N PRO A 59 -23.38 -12.56 3.94
CA PRO A 59 -24.02 -12.21 2.67
C PRO A 59 -23.05 -12.31 1.48
N SER A 60 -23.49 -12.98 0.40
CA SER A 60 -22.66 -13.28 -0.78
C SER A 60 -22.18 -12.05 -1.55
N TRP A 61 -22.88 -10.91 -1.41
CA TRP A 61 -22.50 -9.66 -2.08
C TRP A 61 -21.10 -9.18 -1.71
N ILE A 62 -20.58 -9.54 -0.52
CA ILE A 62 -19.25 -9.11 -0.08
C ILE A 62 -18.17 -9.75 -0.98
N ALA A 63 -18.23 -11.07 -1.14
CA ALA A 63 -17.36 -11.78 -2.07
C ALA A 63 -17.63 -11.36 -3.52
N GLY A 64 -18.90 -11.22 -3.91
CA GLY A 64 -19.26 -10.76 -5.26
C GLY A 64 -18.62 -9.42 -5.62
N LEU A 65 -18.66 -8.43 -4.72
CA LEU A 65 -18.03 -7.13 -4.89
C LEU A 65 -16.50 -7.22 -4.97
N LEU A 66 -15.88 -8.04 -4.11
CA LEU A 66 -14.42 -8.23 -4.10
C LEU A 66 -13.94 -9.07 -5.28
N ASP A 67 -14.81 -9.87 -5.89
CA ASP A 67 -14.51 -10.71 -7.05
C ASP A 67 -14.75 -9.99 -8.39
N SER A 68 -15.40 -8.81 -8.38
CA SER A 68 -15.65 -7.98 -9.57
C SER A 68 -14.39 -7.76 -10.42
N GLY A 69 -14.54 -7.93 -11.73
CA GLY A 69 -13.48 -7.75 -12.73
C GLY A 69 -12.40 -8.84 -12.79
N LYS A 70 -12.43 -9.85 -11.92
CA LYS A 70 -11.35 -10.85 -11.81
C LYS A 70 -11.66 -12.12 -12.61
N PRO A 71 -10.64 -12.78 -13.18
CA PRO A 71 -10.84 -14.01 -13.94
C PRO A 71 -11.24 -15.17 -13.03
N GLU A 72 -12.08 -16.06 -13.54
CA GLU A 72 -12.67 -17.17 -12.78
C GLU A 72 -11.61 -18.09 -12.14
N TRP A 73 -10.49 -18.33 -12.83
CA TRP A 73 -9.41 -19.16 -12.31
C TRP A 73 -8.76 -18.56 -11.06
N LEU A 74 -8.60 -17.24 -11.01
CA LEU A 74 -8.00 -16.53 -9.88
C LEU A 74 -8.98 -16.49 -8.70
N ILE A 75 -10.27 -16.30 -8.98
CA ILE A 75 -11.34 -16.41 -7.98
C ILE A 75 -11.32 -17.81 -7.34
N LYS A 76 -11.28 -18.88 -8.16
CA LYS A 76 -11.18 -20.26 -7.65
C LYS A 76 -9.88 -20.50 -6.87
N ALA A 77 -8.78 -19.86 -7.25
CA ALA A 77 -7.50 -19.99 -6.55
C ALA A 77 -7.54 -19.35 -5.15
N GLN A 78 -8.00 -18.10 -5.02
CA GLN A 78 -8.10 -17.43 -3.71
C GLN A 78 -9.07 -18.12 -2.75
N GLN A 79 -10.12 -18.76 -3.27
CA GLN A 79 -11.11 -19.52 -2.51
C GLN A 79 -10.61 -20.91 -2.08
N SER A 80 -9.49 -21.37 -2.63
CA SER A 80 -8.93 -22.69 -2.29
C SER A 80 -8.56 -22.81 -0.81
N GLU A 81 -8.58 -24.06 -0.34
CA GLU A 81 -8.15 -24.38 1.03
C GLU A 81 -6.63 -24.34 1.20
N ASP A 82 -5.87 -24.49 0.12
CA ASP A 82 -4.41 -24.34 0.13
C ASP A 82 -4.00 -22.95 0.64
N LEU A 83 -4.73 -21.93 0.21
CA LEU A 83 -4.49 -20.55 0.61
C LEU A 83 -5.18 -20.18 1.94
N ARG A 84 -5.71 -21.14 2.71
CA ARG A 84 -6.34 -20.86 4.01
C ARG A 84 -5.34 -20.17 4.94
N ASP A 85 -5.73 -19.02 5.50
CA ASP A 85 -4.93 -18.22 6.44
C ASP A 85 -3.59 -17.67 5.87
N VAL A 86 -3.31 -17.87 4.58
CA VAL A 86 -2.15 -17.28 3.90
C VAL A 86 -2.44 -15.80 3.59
N ALA A 87 -1.56 -14.92 4.03
CA ALA A 87 -1.68 -13.46 3.86
C ALA A 87 -0.34 -12.87 3.39
N PRO A 88 -0.33 -11.62 2.87
CA PRO A 88 0.91 -10.89 2.61
C PRO A 88 1.82 -10.90 3.84
N ARG A 89 3.12 -11.06 3.59
CA ARG A 89 4.14 -11.11 4.65
C ARG A 89 4.96 -9.83 4.76
N VAL A 90 4.78 -8.90 3.82
CA VAL A 90 5.20 -7.51 3.95
C VAL A 90 3.93 -6.67 4.04
N ILE A 91 3.85 -5.83 5.05
CA ILE A 91 2.71 -4.93 5.27
C ILE A 91 3.27 -3.50 5.19
N ARG A 92 2.83 -2.74 4.19
CA ARG A 92 3.19 -1.33 4.04
C ARG A 92 1.93 -0.47 3.98
N PRO A 93 1.55 0.21 5.07
CA PRO A 93 0.56 1.26 4.99
C PRO A 93 1.19 2.54 4.43
N ASP A 94 0.47 3.25 3.57
CA ASP A 94 0.81 4.63 3.20
C ASP A 94 0.12 5.58 4.18
N LEU A 95 0.90 6.29 4.99
CA LEU A 95 0.42 7.13 6.08
C LEU A 95 0.71 8.61 5.82
N LEU A 96 -0.33 9.43 5.73
CA LEU A 96 -0.18 10.89 5.78
C LEU A 96 0.08 11.32 7.23
N MET A 97 1.10 12.14 7.44
CA MET A 97 1.29 12.82 8.72
C MET A 97 0.28 13.95 8.83
N THR A 98 -0.61 13.95 9.83
CA THR A 98 -1.62 15.01 10.05
C THR A 98 -1.43 15.66 11.41
N ASP A 99 -2.14 16.76 11.68
CA ASP A 99 -2.12 17.40 13.01
C ASP A 99 -2.68 16.51 14.13
N ASN A 100 -3.50 15.51 13.77
CA ASN A 100 -4.18 14.61 14.72
C ASN A 100 -3.61 13.18 14.71
N GLY A 101 -2.37 12.99 14.23
CA GLY A 101 -1.74 11.69 14.06
C GLY A 101 -1.68 11.25 12.60
N PHE A 102 -1.79 9.95 12.32
CA PHE A 102 -1.65 9.41 10.97
C PHE A 102 -3.00 9.16 10.29
N ALA A 103 -3.07 9.37 8.98
CA ALA A 103 -4.19 8.94 8.15
C ALA A 103 -3.73 7.96 7.08
N LEU A 104 -4.32 6.76 7.04
CA LEU A 104 -3.99 5.71 6.08
C LEU A 104 -4.67 5.99 4.74
N THR A 105 -3.89 6.08 3.67
CA THR A 105 -4.41 6.27 2.30
C THR A 105 -4.51 4.98 1.51
N GLU A 106 -3.64 4.02 1.80
CA GLU A 106 -3.52 2.73 1.13
C GLU A 106 -2.82 1.70 2.03
N LEU A 107 -3.05 0.41 1.77
CA LEU A 107 -2.37 -0.70 2.41
C LEU A 107 -1.88 -1.65 1.30
N ASP A 108 -0.60 -1.57 0.98
CA ASP A 108 -0.04 -2.27 -0.18
C ASP A 108 0.26 -3.74 0.13
N ALA A 109 -0.15 -4.62 -0.79
CA ALA A 109 0.19 -6.04 -0.74
C ALA A 109 1.55 -6.34 -1.41
N VAL A 110 1.91 -5.57 -2.45
CA VAL A 110 3.17 -5.70 -3.22
C VAL A 110 3.99 -4.40 -3.12
N PRO A 111 4.54 -4.06 -1.94
CA PRO A 111 5.16 -2.77 -1.75
C PRO A 111 6.53 -2.64 -2.41
N GLY A 112 6.71 -1.67 -3.30
CA GLY A 112 8.03 -1.17 -3.72
C GLY A 112 8.76 -0.40 -2.61
N GLY A 113 9.91 0.20 -2.91
CA GLY A 113 10.69 1.02 -1.99
C GLY A 113 11.49 0.25 -0.94
N ILE A 114 11.43 -1.09 -0.91
CA ILE A 114 12.10 -1.91 0.11
C ILE A 114 13.62 -1.74 0.00
N GLY A 115 14.17 -1.87 -1.20
CA GLY A 115 15.60 -1.76 -1.44
C GLY A 115 16.10 -0.33 -1.23
N ILE A 116 15.38 0.67 -1.74
CA ILE A 116 15.72 2.08 -1.51
C ILE A 116 15.75 2.41 -0.02
N THR A 117 14.73 1.99 0.74
CA THR A 117 14.67 2.21 2.19
C THR A 117 15.84 1.53 2.88
N GLY A 118 16.16 0.29 2.51
CA GLY A 118 17.32 -0.43 3.06
C GLY A 118 18.65 0.27 2.79
N TRP A 119 18.85 0.75 1.55
CA TRP A 119 20.08 1.47 1.18
C TRP A 119 20.22 2.79 1.93
N LEU A 120 19.14 3.59 1.99
CA LEU A 120 19.11 4.82 2.79
C LEU A 120 19.39 4.52 4.26
N SER A 121 18.78 3.47 4.81
CA SER A 121 18.99 3.09 6.21
C SER A 121 20.43 2.70 6.51
N GLN A 122 21.09 1.95 5.63
CA GLN A 122 22.51 1.63 5.81
C GLN A 122 23.38 2.89 5.78
N ARG A 123 23.04 3.87 4.92
CA ARG A 123 23.80 5.10 4.78
C ARG A 123 23.67 6.03 5.97
N TYR A 124 22.44 6.39 6.33
CA TYR A 124 22.24 7.21 7.52
C TYR A 124 22.68 6.48 8.80
N GLY A 125 22.51 5.16 8.87
CA GLY A 125 23.01 4.37 10.00
C GLY A 125 24.53 4.44 10.15
N ALA A 126 25.29 4.42 9.06
CA ALA A 126 26.75 4.56 9.08
C ALA A 126 27.21 5.95 9.57
N GLU A 127 26.40 6.98 9.36
CA GLU A 127 26.62 8.34 9.89
C GLU A 127 26.15 8.51 11.34
N GLY A 128 25.63 7.45 11.98
CA GLY A 128 25.28 7.42 13.41
C GLY A 128 23.83 7.79 13.75
N TYR A 129 22.95 7.96 12.76
CA TYR A 129 21.53 8.25 12.99
C TYR A 129 20.78 7.05 13.61
N ARG A 130 19.81 7.33 14.49
CA ARG A 130 19.00 6.30 15.18
C ARG A 130 17.71 6.00 14.42
N LEU A 131 17.85 5.21 13.38
CA LEU A 131 16.78 4.93 12.43
C LEU A 131 15.70 4.00 12.99
N LEU A 132 14.46 4.20 12.56
CA LEU A 132 13.37 3.23 12.81
C LEU A 132 13.73 1.90 12.15
N GLY A 133 13.75 0.81 12.92
CA GLY A 133 14.18 -0.52 12.45
C GLY A 133 15.71 -0.70 12.33
N GLY A 134 16.50 0.35 12.52
CA GLY A 134 17.96 0.32 12.43
C GLY A 134 18.51 0.21 10.99
N ALA A 135 19.83 0.18 10.87
CA ALA A 135 20.53 0.18 9.59
C ALA A 135 20.30 -1.10 8.75
N ALA A 136 20.09 -2.25 9.41
CA ALA A 136 19.93 -3.56 8.78
C ALA A 136 18.47 -4.05 8.73
N GLY A 137 17.54 -3.35 9.39
CA GLY A 137 16.17 -3.85 9.63
C GLY A 137 15.38 -4.19 8.38
N MET A 138 15.59 -3.47 7.27
CA MET A 138 14.94 -3.79 5.99
C MET A 138 15.45 -5.11 5.41
N VAL A 139 16.77 -5.35 5.46
CA VAL A 139 17.39 -6.56 4.92
C VAL A 139 17.07 -7.76 5.82
N GLU A 140 17.20 -7.62 7.14
CA GLU A 140 16.85 -8.65 8.12
C GLU A 140 15.36 -8.98 8.11
N GLY A 141 14.52 -7.95 8.03
CA GLY A 141 13.08 -8.09 7.92
C GLY A 141 12.67 -8.87 6.66
N PHE A 142 13.20 -8.49 5.50
CA PHE A 142 12.91 -9.21 4.25
C PHE A 142 13.46 -10.65 4.28
N ARG A 143 14.64 -10.87 4.87
CA ARG A 143 15.19 -12.22 5.05
C ARG A 143 14.28 -13.11 5.88
N SER A 144 13.67 -12.55 6.94
CA SER A 144 12.76 -13.30 7.82
C SER A 144 11.54 -13.88 7.09
N LEU A 145 11.25 -13.39 5.88
CA LEU A 145 10.25 -13.97 5.00
C LEU A 145 10.67 -15.39 4.58
N MET A 146 11.91 -15.58 4.15
CA MET A 146 12.40 -16.85 3.61
C MET A 146 13.83 -17.09 4.11
N PRO A 147 14.01 -17.54 5.38
CA PRO A 147 15.33 -17.62 6.02
C PRO A 147 16.33 -18.53 5.31
N SER A 148 15.85 -19.50 4.54
CA SER A 148 16.68 -20.41 3.73
C SER A 148 17.04 -19.86 2.34
N GLY A 149 16.71 -18.61 2.05
CA GLY A 149 16.80 -18.04 0.70
C GLY A 149 15.53 -18.19 -0.11
N GLY A 150 15.47 -17.52 -1.25
CA GLY A 150 14.31 -17.47 -2.13
C GLY A 150 14.58 -16.68 -3.40
N GLU A 151 13.55 -16.60 -4.25
CA GLU A 151 13.64 -15.92 -5.54
C GLU A 151 12.59 -14.81 -5.64
N VAL A 152 13.03 -13.62 -6.04
CA VAL A 152 12.17 -12.47 -6.32
C VAL A 152 11.77 -12.50 -7.79
N LEU A 153 10.47 -12.61 -8.06
CA LEU A 153 9.91 -12.55 -9.40
C LEU A 153 9.48 -11.12 -9.69
N ILE A 154 10.08 -10.47 -10.70
CA ILE A 154 9.76 -9.11 -11.08
C ILE A 154 9.16 -9.09 -12.49
N SER A 155 8.04 -8.38 -12.68
CA SER A 155 7.45 -8.18 -14.01
C SER A 155 8.06 -6.98 -14.74
N GLU A 156 7.88 -6.93 -16.06
CA GLU A 156 8.23 -5.80 -16.92
C GLU A 156 7.42 -4.55 -16.56
N GLU A 157 6.16 -4.68 -16.16
CA GLU A 157 5.36 -3.55 -15.64
C GLU A 157 6.00 -2.92 -14.38
N SER A 158 6.77 -3.72 -13.64
CA SER A 158 7.49 -3.29 -12.43
C SER A 158 8.98 -3.01 -12.66
N VAL A 159 9.43 -2.91 -13.92
CA VAL A 159 10.86 -2.80 -14.27
C VAL A 159 11.56 -1.61 -13.61
N ASP A 160 10.83 -0.53 -13.35
CA ASP A 160 11.37 0.66 -12.67
C ASP A 160 11.86 0.37 -11.25
N TYR A 161 11.41 -0.71 -10.62
CA TYR A 161 11.85 -1.13 -9.29
C TYR A 161 12.96 -2.19 -9.35
N ARG A 162 13.36 -2.67 -10.53
CA ARG A 162 14.41 -3.69 -10.69
C ARG A 162 15.71 -3.30 -9.98
N PRO A 163 16.25 -2.07 -10.10
CA PRO A 163 17.50 -1.72 -9.44
C PRO A 163 17.43 -1.88 -7.91
N GLU A 164 16.33 -1.47 -7.27
CA GLU A 164 16.21 -1.60 -5.83
C GLU A 164 16.07 -3.06 -5.37
N MET A 165 15.45 -3.91 -6.19
CA MET A 165 15.32 -5.34 -5.91
C MET A 165 16.66 -6.06 -6.10
N GLU A 166 17.43 -5.70 -7.12
CA GLU A 166 18.79 -6.21 -7.33
C GLU A 166 19.70 -5.82 -6.18
N TRP A 167 19.62 -4.57 -5.72
CA TRP A 167 20.33 -4.13 -4.52
C TRP A 167 19.95 -4.96 -3.29
N LEU A 168 18.65 -5.18 -3.07
CA LEU A 168 18.16 -5.96 -1.93
C LEU A 168 18.68 -7.41 -1.97
N VAL A 169 18.61 -8.07 -3.13
CA VAL A 169 19.13 -9.44 -3.32
C VAL A 169 20.64 -9.49 -3.07
N ASN A 170 21.40 -8.51 -3.55
CA ASN A 170 22.84 -8.41 -3.29
C ASN A 170 23.14 -8.23 -1.80
N ALA A 171 22.38 -7.38 -1.10
CA ALA A 171 22.53 -7.17 0.34
C ALA A 171 22.17 -8.44 1.15
N LEU A 172 21.15 -9.19 0.72
CA LEU A 172 20.76 -10.46 1.33
C LEU A 172 21.86 -11.52 1.17
N ASN A 173 22.39 -11.67 -0.05
CA ASN A 173 23.50 -12.60 -0.33
C ASN A 173 24.80 -12.20 0.39
N GLY A 174 25.09 -10.90 0.51
CA GLY A 174 26.25 -10.39 1.24
C GLY A 174 26.24 -10.71 2.74
N ALA A 175 25.06 -10.94 3.33
CA ALA A 175 24.93 -11.36 4.72
C ALA A 175 25.22 -12.86 4.93
N GLY A 176 25.29 -13.67 3.87
CA GLY A 176 25.70 -15.08 3.91
C GLY A 176 24.63 -16.09 4.36
N GLU A 177 23.35 -15.70 4.41
CA GLU A 177 22.25 -16.49 4.97
C GLU A 177 21.24 -16.93 3.89
N GLY A 178 21.57 -18.00 3.17
CA GLY A 178 20.74 -18.60 2.11
C GLY A 178 20.91 -17.95 0.73
N PRO A 179 20.71 -18.70 -0.37
CA PRO A 179 20.83 -18.14 -1.72
C PRO A 179 19.60 -17.29 -2.09
N TRP A 180 19.84 -16.07 -2.55
CA TRP A 180 18.81 -15.18 -3.07
C TRP A 180 19.00 -14.91 -4.56
N GLY A 181 17.91 -14.98 -5.31
CA GLY A 181 17.88 -14.74 -6.75
C GLY A 181 16.81 -13.73 -7.16
N ILE A 182 16.94 -13.24 -8.40
CA ILE A 182 15.92 -12.45 -9.07
C ILE A 182 15.64 -13.07 -10.45
N ALA A 183 14.37 -13.19 -10.81
CA ALA A 183 13.94 -13.73 -12.09
C ALA A 183 12.81 -12.88 -12.71
N SER A 184 12.67 -12.96 -14.03
CA SER A 184 11.52 -12.36 -14.74
C SER A 184 10.27 -13.18 -14.45
N ALA A 185 9.17 -12.51 -14.09
CA ALA A 185 7.89 -13.14 -13.84
C ALA A 185 7.31 -13.78 -15.12
N GLU A 186 7.46 -13.12 -16.26
CA GLU A 186 6.95 -13.55 -17.58
C GLU A 186 7.65 -14.81 -18.08
N ARG A 187 8.95 -14.96 -17.77
CA ARG A 187 9.78 -16.09 -18.20
C ARG A 187 9.92 -17.18 -17.15
N PHE A 188 9.22 -17.03 -16.03
CA PHE A 188 9.30 -18.00 -14.95
C PHE A 188 8.54 -19.28 -15.32
N GLU A 189 9.23 -20.44 -15.31
CA GLU A 189 8.66 -21.73 -15.68
C GLU A 189 8.40 -22.61 -14.44
N ASP A 190 7.51 -23.60 -14.58
CA ASP A 190 7.20 -24.57 -13.50
C ASP A 190 8.36 -25.52 -13.17
N SER A 191 9.32 -25.66 -14.09
CA SER A 191 10.57 -26.40 -13.91
C SER A 191 11.59 -25.69 -13.03
N ASN A 192 11.40 -24.39 -12.74
CA ASN A 192 12.30 -23.62 -11.90
C ASN A 192 12.27 -24.11 -10.45
N THR A 193 13.46 -24.25 -9.86
CA THR A 193 13.72 -25.03 -8.64
C THR A 193 13.43 -24.30 -7.33
N SER A 194 13.07 -23.01 -7.37
CA SER A 194 12.81 -22.26 -6.15
C SER A 194 11.39 -22.52 -5.65
N ASP A 195 11.30 -23.25 -4.53
CA ASP A 195 10.07 -23.42 -3.76
C ASP A 195 9.78 -22.22 -2.85
N ARG A 196 10.41 -21.06 -3.02
CA ARG A 196 10.19 -19.89 -2.13
C ARG A 196 10.24 -18.63 -2.97
N LEU A 197 9.07 -18.07 -3.23
CA LEU A 197 8.90 -17.02 -4.22
C LEU A 197 8.36 -15.76 -3.57
N TYR A 198 9.01 -14.65 -3.84
CA TYR A 198 8.48 -13.32 -3.60
C TYR A 198 7.99 -12.72 -4.92
N ARG A 199 6.68 -12.54 -5.11
CA ARG A 199 6.18 -11.85 -6.30
C ARG A 199 6.28 -10.34 -6.12
N PHE A 200 6.89 -9.69 -7.11
CA PHE A 200 6.94 -8.25 -7.27
C PHE A 200 6.24 -7.85 -8.56
N PHE A 201 4.93 -8.07 -8.56
CA PHE A 201 3.96 -7.68 -9.57
C PHE A 201 2.55 -7.75 -8.96
N GLU A 202 1.65 -6.90 -9.45
CA GLU A 202 0.23 -6.87 -9.04
C GLU A 202 -0.57 -7.94 -9.80
N LEU A 203 -1.69 -8.42 -9.23
CA LEU A 203 -2.45 -9.52 -9.84
C LEU A 203 -3.25 -9.11 -11.07
N PHE A 204 -3.43 -7.81 -11.36
CA PHE A 204 -4.04 -7.38 -12.63
C PHE A 204 -3.14 -7.70 -13.82
N ASP A 205 -1.82 -7.79 -13.61
CA ASP A 205 -0.80 -8.08 -14.64
C ASP A 205 -0.73 -9.58 -14.99
N TRP A 206 -1.71 -10.37 -14.54
CA TRP A 206 -1.70 -11.83 -14.67
C TRP A 206 -1.61 -12.33 -16.12
N GLU A 207 -2.11 -11.56 -17.09
CA GLU A 207 -2.06 -11.93 -18.51
C GLU A 207 -0.62 -12.00 -19.04
N ALA A 208 0.27 -11.17 -18.51
CA ALA A 208 1.69 -11.16 -18.86
C ALA A 208 2.46 -12.32 -18.20
N ILE A 209 1.87 -13.05 -17.25
CA ILE A 209 2.56 -14.00 -16.37
C ILE A 209 1.94 -15.41 -16.53
N PRO A 210 2.30 -16.18 -17.57
CA PRO A 210 1.65 -17.46 -17.88
C PRO A 210 1.66 -18.48 -16.74
N ALA A 211 2.78 -18.56 -15.99
CA ALA A 211 2.95 -19.50 -14.87
C ALA A 211 2.15 -19.11 -13.61
N LEU A 212 1.52 -17.93 -13.56
CA LEU A 212 0.77 -17.51 -12.39
C LEU A 212 -0.44 -18.42 -12.15
N SER A 213 -1.10 -18.87 -13.22
CA SER A 213 -2.29 -19.72 -13.12
C SER A 213 -1.99 -21.10 -12.50
N SER A 214 -0.86 -21.72 -12.84
CA SER A 214 -0.43 -23.01 -12.26
C SER A 214 0.05 -22.86 -10.82
N ARG A 215 0.65 -21.72 -10.47
CA ARG A 215 1.17 -21.43 -9.12
C ARG A 215 0.21 -20.65 -8.22
N ALA A 216 -0.99 -20.35 -8.68
CA ALA A 216 -1.94 -19.50 -7.95
C ALA A 216 -2.32 -20.01 -6.56
N ARG A 217 -2.15 -21.31 -6.29
CA ARG A 217 -2.47 -21.96 -5.00
C ARG A 217 -1.24 -22.25 -4.14
N CYS A 218 -0.05 -21.88 -4.61
CA CYS A 218 1.22 -22.10 -3.93
C CYS A 218 1.30 -21.25 -2.63
N ARG A 219 1.45 -21.92 -1.49
CA ARG A 219 1.53 -21.26 -0.16
C ARG A 219 2.86 -20.53 0.08
N ASN A 220 3.88 -20.94 -0.65
CA ASN A 220 5.25 -20.43 -0.64
C ASN A 220 5.47 -19.25 -1.61
N LEU A 221 4.40 -18.77 -2.27
CA LEU A 221 4.39 -17.53 -3.03
C LEU A 221 3.85 -16.41 -2.13
N THR A 222 4.68 -15.39 -1.86
CA THR A 222 4.29 -14.23 -1.05
C THR A 222 4.52 -12.91 -1.81
N PRO A 223 3.59 -11.95 -1.75
CA PRO A 223 2.21 -12.08 -1.30
C PRO A 223 1.42 -13.16 -2.06
N PRO A 224 0.37 -13.76 -1.46
CA PRO A 224 -0.40 -14.83 -2.11
C PRO A 224 -1.24 -14.31 -3.28
N CYS A 225 -1.68 -15.20 -4.18
CA CYS A 225 -2.61 -14.87 -5.27
C CYS A 225 -4.05 -14.70 -4.76
N LYS A 226 -4.26 -13.66 -3.96
CA LYS A 226 -5.53 -13.27 -3.36
C LYS A 226 -5.82 -11.81 -3.70
N PRO A 227 -6.51 -11.56 -4.82
CA PRO A 227 -6.71 -10.19 -5.32
C PRO A 227 -7.47 -9.31 -4.34
N HIS A 228 -8.31 -9.87 -3.46
CA HIS A 228 -8.97 -9.07 -2.43
C HIS A 228 -8.00 -8.36 -1.47
N PHE A 229 -6.72 -8.76 -1.38
CA PHE A 229 -5.72 -8.03 -0.58
C PHE A 229 -5.14 -6.81 -1.28
N GLU A 230 -5.26 -6.72 -2.60
CA GLU A 230 -4.85 -5.58 -3.41
C GLU A 230 -5.99 -4.55 -3.55
N GLU A 231 -7.16 -4.84 -2.99
CA GLU A 231 -8.35 -4.00 -3.07
C GLU A 231 -8.39 -2.88 -2.02
N LYS A 232 -8.57 -1.64 -2.47
CA LYS A 232 -8.88 -0.50 -1.60
C LYS A 232 -10.31 -0.58 -1.03
N LEU A 233 -11.20 -1.41 -1.60
CA LEU A 233 -12.56 -1.68 -1.10
C LEU A 233 -12.62 -1.95 0.41
N TRP A 234 -11.64 -2.65 0.98
CA TRP A 234 -11.62 -2.92 2.42
C TRP A 234 -11.62 -1.67 3.29
N LEU A 235 -11.03 -0.57 2.81
CA LEU A 235 -11.02 0.71 3.53
C LEU A 235 -12.43 1.33 3.60
N ALA A 236 -13.25 1.14 2.56
CA ALA A 236 -14.65 1.56 2.56
C ALA A 236 -15.55 0.57 3.35
N LEU A 237 -15.35 -0.74 3.16
CA LEU A 237 -16.10 -1.80 3.83
C LEU A 237 -15.90 -1.81 5.36
N LEU A 238 -14.77 -1.29 5.85
CA LEU A 238 -14.53 -1.04 7.27
C LEU A 238 -15.64 -0.17 7.92
N TRP A 239 -16.19 0.76 7.13
CA TRP A 239 -17.19 1.74 7.56
C TRP A 239 -18.62 1.34 7.23
N SER A 240 -18.82 0.23 6.49
CA SER A 240 -20.15 -0.24 6.12
C SER A 240 -20.99 -0.58 7.36
N PRO A 241 -22.19 0.02 7.53
CA PRO A 241 -23.08 -0.30 8.64
C PRO A 241 -23.45 -1.78 8.70
N SER A 242 -23.62 -2.45 7.55
CA SER A 242 -23.98 -3.86 7.47
C SER A 242 -22.88 -4.82 7.93
N LEU A 243 -21.63 -4.34 8.01
CA LEU A 243 -20.48 -5.13 8.44
C LEU A 243 -20.03 -4.81 9.86
N ARG A 244 -20.73 -3.93 10.60
CA ARG A 244 -20.30 -3.50 11.94
C ARG A 244 -20.12 -4.67 12.90
N GLU A 245 -21.16 -5.49 13.06
CA GLU A 245 -21.12 -6.65 13.96
C GLU A 245 -20.18 -7.75 13.43
N VAL A 246 -20.06 -7.86 12.11
CA VAL A 246 -19.11 -8.78 11.47
C VAL A 246 -17.68 -8.41 11.86
N TRP A 247 -17.31 -7.13 11.73
CA TRP A 247 -15.99 -6.65 12.14
C TRP A 247 -15.74 -6.83 13.63
N ASP A 248 -16.72 -6.55 14.48
CA ASP A 248 -16.58 -6.70 15.94
C ASP A 248 -16.39 -8.18 16.34
N ALA A 249 -16.95 -9.13 15.57
CA ALA A 249 -16.75 -10.56 15.76
C ALA A 249 -15.41 -11.06 15.20
N GLU A 250 -14.96 -10.49 14.07
CA GLU A 250 -13.78 -10.97 13.34
C GLU A 250 -12.47 -10.35 13.84
N VAL A 251 -12.50 -9.12 14.35
CA VAL A 251 -11.29 -8.40 14.77
C VAL A 251 -11.49 -7.90 16.20
N ARG A 252 -10.54 -8.21 17.08
CA ARG A 252 -10.57 -7.73 18.47
C ARG A 252 -10.77 -6.21 18.51
N ARG A 253 -11.71 -5.78 19.34
CA ARG A 253 -12.17 -4.38 19.45
C ARG A 253 -11.04 -3.34 19.48
N SER A 254 -9.98 -3.57 20.25
CA SER A 254 -8.85 -2.64 20.36
C SER A 254 -8.07 -2.49 19.06
N HIS A 255 -7.90 -3.56 18.29
CA HIS A 255 -7.24 -3.51 16.98
C HIS A 255 -8.13 -2.83 15.96
N LEU A 256 -9.42 -3.18 15.94
CA LEU A 256 -10.39 -2.56 15.04
C LEU A 256 -10.51 -1.06 15.28
N GLN A 257 -10.53 -0.62 16.54
CA GLN A 257 -10.54 0.80 16.88
C GLN A 257 -9.27 1.49 16.35
N ARG A 258 -8.09 0.89 16.54
CA ARG A 258 -6.84 1.46 16.03
C ARG A 258 -6.85 1.63 14.51
N ILE A 259 -7.44 0.69 13.78
CA ILE A 259 -7.59 0.78 12.33
C ILE A 259 -8.59 1.88 11.95
N ARG A 260 -9.73 1.99 12.64
CA ARG A 260 -10.72 3.05 12.43
C ARG A 260 -10.20 4.47 12.73
N GLU A 261 -9.25 4.60 13.66
CA GLU A 261 -8.56 5.87 13.92
C GLU A 261 -7.67 6.30 12.75
N LEU A 262 -7.10 5.35 12.02
CA LEU A 262 -6.18 5.60 10.90
C LEU A 262 -6.90 5.78 9.57
N VAL A 263 -7.88 4.93 9.26
CA VAL A 263 -8.53 4.90 7.95
C VAL A 263 -9.59 5.99 7.91
N PRO A 264 -9.50 6.99 7.02
CA PRO A 264 -10.57 7.98 6.87
C PRO A 264 -11.89 7.33 6.48
N PHE A 265 -13.01 7.92 6.89
CA PHE A 265 -14.33 7.38 6.54
C PHE A 265 -14.50 7.31 5.03
N GLY A 266 -15.11 6.23 4.55
CA GLY A 266 -15.25 6.00 3.11
C GLY A 266 -16.49 5.18 2.78
N TRP A 267 -16.78 5.16 1.49
CA TRP A 267 -17.94 4.51 0.89
C TRP A 267 -17.51 3.70 -0.33
N VAL A 268 -18.21 2.60 -0.58
CA VAL A 268 -18.20 1.95 -1.88
C VAL A 268 -19.09 2.77 -2.80
N VAL A 269 -18.62 3.12 -3.99
CA VAL A 269 -19.39 3.91 -4.97
C VAL A 269 -20.33 2.97 -5.75
N ASP A 270 -21.32 2.44 -5.03
CA ASP A 270 -22.30 1.49 -5.55
C ASP A 270 -23.49 2.25 -6.21
N PRO A 271 -23.75 2.08 -7.52
CA PRO A 271 -24.79 2.82 -8.23
C PRO A 271 -26.21 2.33 -7.93
N ILE A 272 -26.41 1.29 -7.13
CA ILE A 272 -27.73 0.77 -6.78
C ILE A 272 -28.59 1.89 -6.15
N PRO A 273 -29.79 2.17 -6.70
CA PRO A 273 -30.66 3.22 -6.17
C PRO A 273 -31.06 2.97 -4.71
N LEU A 274 -30.93 4.00 -3.88
CA LEU A 274 -31.37 3.95 -2.48
C LEU A 274 -32.91 4.02 -2.38
N PRO A 275 -33.51 3.38 -1.36
CA PRO A 275 -34.92 3.62 -1.01
C PRO A 275 -35.20 5.12 -0.80
N PRO A 276 -36.41 5.63 -1.05
CA PRO A 276 -36.71 7.07 -0.99
C PRO A 276 -36.42 7.77 0.34
N HIS A 277 -36.33 7.03 1.44
CA HIS A 277 -36.09 7.55 2.80
C HIS A 277 -34.65 7.30 3.30
N ALA A 278 -33.77 6.74 2.48
CA ALA A 278 -32.39 6.45 2.84
C ALA A 278 -31.44 7.55 2.32
N SER A 279 -30.28 7.72 2.96
CA SER A 279 -29.21 8.60 2.51
C SER A 279 -27.87 7.87 2.59
N LEU A 280 -26.90 8.33 1.79
CA LEU A 280 -25.49 7.96 1.97
C LEU A 280 -25.00 8.58 3.29
N PRO A 281 -24.56 7.76 4.27
CA PRO A 281 -24.23 8.25 5.61
C PRO A 281 -23.18 9.36 5.58
N ARG A 282 -23.38 10.42 6.37
CA ARG A 282 -22.51 11.62 6.51
C ARG A 282 -22.43 12.53 5.29
N LEU A 283 -22.79 12.06 4.10
CA LEU A 283 -22.94 12.90 2.91
C LEU A 283 -24.33 13.54 2.87
N GLU A 284 -25.33 12.88 3.47
CA GLU A 284 -26.73 13.33 3.53
C GLU A 284 -27.33 13.59 2.13
N VAL A 285 -26.96 12.73 1.18
CA VAL A 285 -27.44 12.72 -0.21
C VAL A 285 -28.06 11.38 -0.57
N HIS A 286 -28.97 11.39 -1.53
CA HIS A 286 -29.72 10.21 -1.97
C HIS A 286 -29.03 9.43 -3.10
N SER A 287 -28.16 10.09 -3.87
CA SER A 287 -27.43 9.47 -4.98
C SER A 287 -26.05 10.09 -5.21
N TRP A 288 -25.17 9.37 -5.91
CA TRP A 288 -23.83 9.86 -6.26
C TRP A 288 -23.85 11.11 -7.14
N GLN A 289 -24.84 11.24 -8.03
CA GLN A 289 -24.99 12.42 -8.90
C GLN A 289 -25.22 13.71 -8.09
N GLN A 290 -25.84 13.62 -6.90
CA GLN A 290 -26.03 14.81 -6.05
C GLN A 290 -24.71 15.40 -5.55
N LEU A 291 -23.63 14.61 -5.48
CA LEU A 291 -22.29 15.10 -5.10
C LEU A 291 -21.68 16.00 -6.18
N GLU A 292 -22.16 15.97 -7.41
CA GLU A 292 -21.72 16.91 -8.46
C GLU A 292 -21.96 18.36 -8.03
N ASN A 293 -23.09 18.61 -7.38
CA ASN A 293 -23.50 19.95 -6.94
C ASN A 293 -22.83 20.41 -5.65
N PHE A 294 -21.91 19.62 -5.08
CA PHE A 294 -21.19 20.03 -3.89
C PHE A 294 -20.25 21.21 -4.20
N SER A 295 -20.20 22.19 -3.30
CA SER A 295 -19.18 23.24 -3.35
C SER A 295 -17.77 22.65 -3.16
N GLN A 296 -16.72 23.39 -3.53
CA GLN A 296 -15.34 22.96 -3.28
C GLN A 296 -15.08 22.64 -1.79
N LYS A 297 -15.74 23.34 -0.85
CA LYS A 297 -15.63 23.05 0.58
C LYS A 297 -16.24 21.71 0.97
N GLN A 298 -17.34 21.32 0.32
CA GLN A 298 -18.01 20.04 0.55
C GLN A 298 -17.29 18.88 -0.16
N ARG A 299 -16.63 19.14 -1.30
CA ARG A 299 -15.85 18.15 -2.05
C ARG A 299 -14.46 17.87 -1.49
N ARG A 300 -14.29 17.96 -0.16
CA ARG A 300 -13.09 17.44 0.54
C ARG A 300 -13.13 15.91 0.60
N LEU A 301 -13.17 15.30 -0.58
CA LEU A 301 -13.36 13.89 -0.85
C LEU A 301 -12.33 13.43 -1.88
N VAL A 302 -11.98 12.15 -1.83
CA VAL A 302 -11.06 11.48 -2.75
C VAL A 302 -11.76 10.28 -3.34
N LEU A 303 -11.95 10.30 -4.66
CA LEU A 303 -12.45 9.18 -5.44
C LEU A 303 -11.23 8.37 -5.91
N LYS A 304 -11.24 7.06 -5.65
CA LYS A 304 -10.15 6.15 -5.98
C LYS A 304 -10.70 4.92 -6.67
N VAL A 305 -10.13 4.55 -7.81
CA VAL A 305 -10.32 3.20 -8.35
C VAL A 305 -9.87 2.18 -7.30
N SER A 306 -10.63 1.11 -7.11
CA SER A 306 -10.18 0.00 -6.27
C SER A 306 -9.11 -0.83 -6.99
N GLY A 307 -8.58 -1.86 -6.33
CA GLY A 307 -7.47 -2.67 -6.85
C GLY A 307 -7.81 -3.43 -8.14
N PHE A 308 -6.89 -4.30 -8.55
CA PHE A 308 -7.02 -5.09 -9.78
C PHE A 308 -7.21 -4.23 -11.04
N SER A 309 -6.40 -3.16 -11.18
CA SER A 309 -6.46 -2.22 -12.30
C SER A 309 -5.09 -1.63 -12.57
N GLU A 310 -4.72 -1.44 -13.83
CA GLU A 310 -3.53 -0.66 -14.22
C GLU A 310 -3.62 0.79 -13.71
N LEU A 311 -4.83 1.32 -13.53
CA LEU A 311 -5.06 2.67 -13.01
C LEU A 311 -4.87 2.77 -11.49
N ALA A 312 -4.80 1.64 -10.78
CA ALA A 312 -4.73 1.60 -9.32
C ALA A 312 -3.34 2.00 -8.77
N TRP A 313 -2.32 2.10 -9.64
CA TRP A 313 -0.98 2.54 -9.29
C TRP A 313 -0.64 3.94 -9.84
N GLY A 314 0.30 4.63 -9.20
CA GLY A 314 0.86 5.88 -9.73
C GLY A 314 -0.06 7.11 -9.67
N SER A 315 -1.06 7.14 -8.79
CA SER A 315 -2.06 8.23 -8.68
C SER A 315 -2.95 8.49 -9.93
N ARG A 316 -2.94 7.58 -10.91
CA ARG A 316 -3.69 7.70 -12.17
C ARG A 316 -5.20 7.56 -11.96
N GLY A 317 -5.63 6.63 -11.11
CA GLY A 317 -7.04 6.43 -10.75
C GLY A 317 -7.51 7.24 -9.54
N VAL A 318 -6.92 8.40 -9.25
CA VAL A 318 -7.26 9.23 -8.07
C VAL A 318 -7.70 10.63 -8.46
N VAL A 319 -8.94 10.97 -8.07
CA VAL A 319 -9.56 12.30 -8.25
C VAL A 319 -9.84 12.92 -6.90
N ILE A 320 -9.29 14.12 -6.66
CA ILE A 320 -9.50 14.90 -5.43
C ILE A 320 -10.56 15.96 -5.73
N GLY A 321 -11.75 15.83 -5.13
CA GLY A 321 -12.94 16.55 -5.59
C GLY A 321 -12.88 18.08 -5.49
N HIS A 322 -12.06 18.62 -4.59
CA HIS A 322 -11.86 20.06 -4.40
C HIS A 322 -10.67 20.62 -5.19
N ASP A 323 -9.94 19.77 -5.92
CA ASP A 323 -8.82 20.14 -6.78
C ASP A 323 -9.17 20.14 -8.27
N VAL A 324 -10.36 19.66 -8.62
CA VAL A 324 -10.86 19.57 -10.00
C VAL A 324 -12.10 20.44 -10.20
N SER A 325 -12.43 20.73 -11.46
CA SER A 325 -13.65 21.48 -11.79
C SER A 325 -14.91 20.70 -11.36
N GLN A 326 -16.08 21.36 -11.37
CA GLN A 326 -17.34 20.65 -11.11
C GLN A 326 -17.63 19.61 -12.19
N GLU A 327 -17.37 19.96 -13.44
CA GLU A 327 -17.56 19.09 -14.61
C GLU A 327 -16.66 17.85 -14.54
N GLU A 328 -15.37 18.05 -14.25
CA GLU A 328 -14.40 16.95 -14.08
C GLU A 328 -14.80 16.03 -12.91
N TRP A 329 -15.28 16.60 -11.80
CA TRP A 329 -15.77 15.82 -10.66
C TRP A 329 -17.02 15.00 -11.00
N GLY A 330 -18.00 15.61 -11.66
CA GLY A 330 -19.22 14.93 -12.11
C GLY A 330 -18.93 13.80 -13.08
N ALA A 331 -18.06 14.05 -14.07
CA ALA A 331 -17.62 13.04 -15.03
C ALA A 331 -16.93 11.86 -14.34
N ALA A 332 -16.05 12.11 -13.37
CA ALA A 332 -15.37 11.05 -12.61
C ALA A 332 -16.36 10.20 -11.79
N LEU A 333 -17.37 10.82 -11.16
CA LEU A 333 -18.41 10.09 -10.44
C LEU A 333 -19.30 9.26 -11.38
N SER A 334 -19.65 9.78 -12.56
CA SER A 334 -20.42 9.03 -13.55
C SER A 334 -19.64 7.81 -14.03
N ALA A 335 -18.37 7.99 -14.39
CA ALA A 335 -17.50 6.89 -14.81
C ALA A 335 -17.34 5.83 -13.72
N ALA A 336 -17.22 6.23 -12.45
CA ALA A 336 -17.16 5.30 -11.32
C ALA A 336 -18.45 4.47 -11.15
N CYS A 337 -19.62 5.10 -11.31
CA CYS A 337 -20.92 4.40 -11.27
C CYS A 337 -21.11 3.47 -12.47
N GLU A 338 -20.78 3.92 -13.69
CA GLU A 338 -20.93 3.15 -14.92
C GLU A 338 -20.00 1.93 -14.96
N GLY A 339 -18.78 2.08 -14.44
CA GLY A 339 -17.78 1.01 -14.40
C GLY A 339 -17.92 0.02 -13.25
N PHE A 340 -18.85 0.23 -12.31
CA PHE A 340 -18.89 -0.44 -11.01
C PHE A 340 -18.81 -1.97 -11.07
N GLU A 341 -19.51 -2.61 -12.01
CA GLU A 341 -19.58 -4.08 -12.12
C GLU A 341 -18.20 -4.73 -12.39
N ASN A 342 -17.34 -4.02 -13.13
CA ASN A 342 -16.03 -4.52 -13.55
C ASN A 342 -14.88 -3.88 -12.77
N GLN A 343 -15.03 -2.60 -12.41
CA GLN A 343 -13.99 -1.81 -11.77
C GLN A 343 -14.62 -0.94 -10.68
N PRO A 344 -14.78 -1.46 -9.46
CA PRO A 344 -15.39 -0.71 -8.37
C PRO A 344 -14.49 0.45 -7.92
N TYR A 345 -15.12 1.51 -7.42
CA TYR A 345 -14.46 2.67 -6.85
C TYR A 345 -14.80 2.82 -5.37
N ILE A 346 -13.89 3.44 -4.62
CA ILE A 346 -14.17 3.96 -3.29
C ILE A 346 -14.18 5.48 -3.30
N LEU A 347 -15.05 6.06 -2.49
CA LEU A 347 -14.99 7.46 -2.10
C LEU A 347 -14.48 7.53 -0.66
N GLN A 348 -13.64 8.51 -0.33
CA GLN A 348 -13.07 8.63 0.99
C GLN A 348 -12.96 10.10 1.41
N GLU A 349 -13.14 10.38 2.70
CA GLU A 349 -12.85 11.71 3.27
C GLU A 349 -11.39 12.10 2.99
N PHE A 350 -11.18 13.31 2.45
CA PHE A 350 -9.84 13.84 2.26
C PHE A 350 -9.20 14.19 3.61
N ARG A 351 -7.99 13.69 3.86
CA ARG A 351 -7.17 14.09 5.01
C ARG A 351 -6.00 14.92 4.56
N GLU A 352 -5.82 16.03 5.28
CA GLU A 352 -4.77 16.98 5.00
C GLU A 352 -3.51 16.62 5.78
N ALA A 353 -2.40 16.45 5.07
CA ALA A 353 -1.11 16.23 5.71
C ALA A 353 -0.57 17.53 6.31
N LYS A 354 -0.05 17.50 7.55
CA LYS A 354 0.60 18.64 8.18
C LYS A 354 1.85 19.05 7.40
N LEU A 355 2.22 20.32 7.54
CA LEU A 355 3.46 20.83 6.97
C LEU A 355 4.64 20.47 7.87
N VAL A 356 5.72 20.01 7.25
CA VAL A 356 7.02 19.78 7.86
C VAL A 356 8.07 20.63 7.16
N GLU A 357 9.14 20.97 7.87
CA GLU A 357 10.33 21.56 7.29
C GLU A 357 11.43 20.51 7.28
N HIS A 358 12.10 20.35 6.14
CA HIS A 358 13.14 19.34 6.01
C HIS A 358 14.23 19.78 5.04
N SER A 359 15.48 19.48 5.39
CA SER A 359 16.64 19.82 4.58
C SER A 359 16.72 18.97 3.32
N TYR A 360 17.27 19.54 2.25
CA TYR A 360 17.65 18.81 1.05
C TYR A 360 18.82 19.48 0.34
N PHE A 361 19.53 18.72 -0.51
CA PHE A 361 20.55 19.27 -1.39
C PHE A 361 19.92 19.73 -2.71
N ASP A 362 20.11 21.00 -3.03
CA ASP A 362 19.72 21.57 -4.31
C ASP A 362 20.54 20.91 -5.45
N PRO A 363 19.89 20.29 -6.45
CA PRO A 363 20.60 19.50 -7.45
C PRO A 363 21.46 20.35 -8.40
N VAL A 364 21.19 21.66 -8.50
CA VAL A 364 21.92 22.57 -9.40
C VAL A 364 23.16 23.15 -8.70
N THR A 365 23.00 23.57 -7.44
CA THR A 365 24.03 24.30 -6.70
C THR A 365 24.77 23.45 -5.69
N GLY A 366 24.24 22.27 -5.34
CA GLY A 366 24.74 21.42 -4.25
C GLY A 366 24.54 22.00 -2.84
N SER A 367 23.90 23.16 -2.72
CA SER A 367 23.67 23.82 -1.44
C SER A 367 22.56 23.14 -0.65
N GLN A 368 22.69 23.11 0.68
CA GLN A 368 21.61 22.68 1.56
C GLN A 368 20.52 23.76 1.59
N LYS A 369 19.28 23.36 1.31
CA LYS A 369 18.08 24.19 1.37
C LYS A 369 17.03 23.53 2.26
N ILE A 370 16.07 24.32 2.72
CA ILE A 370 14.93 23.82 3.50
C ILE A 370 13.70 23.79 2.59
N MET A 371 13.05 22.63 2.52
CA MET A 371 11.73 22.48 1.93
C MET A 371 10.67 22.53 3.02
N ARG A 372 9.66 23.39 2.83
CA ARG A 372 8.40 23.29 3.55
C ARG A 372 7.44 22.42 2.74
N GLY A 373 7.11 21.25 3.26
CA GLY A 373 6.43 20.21 2.50
C GLY A 373 5.45 19.38 3.31
N ARG A 374 4.75 18.47 2.64
CA ARG A 374 3.84 17.50 3.24
C ARG A 374 4.48 16.12 3.21
N ALA A 375 4.45 15.40 4.33
CA ALA A 375 5.11 14.10 4.47
C ALA A 375 4.12 12.93 4.40
N ARG A 376 4.50 11.92 3.63
CA ARG A 376 3.92 10.57 3.65
C ARG A 376 4.96 9.59 4.19
N LEU A 377 4.58 8.81 5.18
CA LEU A 377 5.40 7.76 5.78
C LEU A 377 4.93 6.39 5.30
N CYS A 378 5.88 5.54 4.93
CA CYS A 378 5.65 4.16 4.52
C CYS A 378 6.50 3.24 5.42
N PRO A 379 6.01 2.88 6.62
CA PRO A 379 6.66 1.88 7.46
C PRO A 379 6.52 0.48 6.86
N TYR A 380 7.58 -0.33 6.95
CA TYR A 380 7.60 -1.71 6.46
C TYR A 380 7.55 -2.66 7.65
N TYR A 381 6.46 -3.41 7.77
CA TYR A 381 6.35 -4.48 8.74
C TYR A 381 6.54 -5.83 8.06
N PHE A 382 7.48 -6.62 8.55
CA PHE A 382 7.79 -7.95 8.04
C PHE A 382 7.21 -9.01 8.95
N VAL A 383 6.54 -10.00 8.37
CA VAL A 383 5.97 -11.13 9.08
C VAL A 383 6.79 -12.39 8.82
N ASN A 384 7.50 -12.85 9.85
CA ASN A 384 8.34 -14.04 9.75
C ASN A 384 7.50 -15.33 9.64
N GLU A 385 8.14 -16.49 9.49
CA GLU A 385 7.45 -17.77 9.30
C GLU A 385 6.62 -18.19 10.52
N GLU A 386 7.00 -17.73 11.71
CA GLU A 386 6.30 -17.96 12.97
C GLU A 386 5.12 -17.00 13.18
N GLY A 387 4.98 -15.98 12.32
CA GLY A 387 3.94 -14.95 12.43
C GLY A 387 4.33 -13.74 13.28
N ASN A 388 5.58 -13.64 13.74
CA ASN A 388 6.10 -12.46 14.45
C ASN A 388 6.25 -11.28 13.49
N ILE A 389 5.95 -10.07 13.98
CA ILE A 389 5.85 -8.86 13.17
C ILE A 389 6.89 -7.86 13.64
N ASN A 390 7.79 -7.44 12.74
CA ASN A 390 8.85 -6.48 13.05
C ASN A 390 8.79 -5.28 12.11
N LEU A 391 8.93 -4.07 12.66
CA LEU A 391 9.14 -2.85 11.89
C LEU A 391 10.61 -2.81 11.41
N GLY A 392 10.84 -3.00 10.12
CA GLY A 392 12.20 -3.03 9.56
C GLY A 392 12.74 -1.68 9.08
N GLY A 393 11.85 -0.71 8.83
CA GLY A 393 12.22 0.61 8.33
C GLY A 393 11.01 1.47 8.04
N CYS A 394 11.22 2.77 7.83
CA CYS A 394 10.15 3.69 7.45
C CYS A 394 10.66 4.71 6.45
N LEU A 395 10.17 4.61 5.22
CA LEU A 395 10.45 5.56 4.15
C LEU A 395 9.62 6.83 4.35
N ALA A 396 10.23 7.98 4.19
CA ALA A 396 9.56 9.27 4.19
C ALA A 396 9.66 9.89 2.79
N THR A 397 8.51 10.24 2.22
CA THR A 397 8.41 11.06 1.02
C THR A 397 7.86 12.43 1.41
N ILE A 398 8.64 13.49 1.18
CA ILE A 398 8.25 14.87 1.48
C ILE A 398 8.10 15.63 0.18
N VAL A 399 6.92 16.19 -0.05
CA VAL A 399 6.61 16.92 -1.29
C VAL A 399 6.39 18.40 -0.99
N PRO A 400 6.73 19.32 -1.91
CA PRO A 400 6.52 20.75 -1.70
C PRO A 400 5.07 21.09 -1.31
N ALA A 401 4.88 22.08 -0.43
CA ALA A 401 3.58 22.41 0.16
C ALA A 401 2.48 22.81 -0.85
N ASP A 402 2.88 23.34 -2.00
CA ASP A 402 2.01 23.68 -3.13
C ASP A 402 1.51 22.45 -3.90
N LYS A 403 2.13 21.28 -3.68
CA LYS A 403 1.69 19.99 -4.22
C LYS A 403 0.72 19.31 -3.25
N LYS A 404 -0.40 18.82 -3.79
CA LYS A 404 -1.48 18.20 -3.01
C LYS A 404 -1.52 16.67 -3.11
N LYS A 405 -1.08 16.09 -4.22
CA LYS A 405 -0.83 14.63 -4.34
C LYS A 405 0.55 14.34 -3.76
N ILE A 406 0.74 13.23 -3.03
CA ILE A 406 2.03 12.84 -2.43
C ILE A 406 2.47 11.48 -3.02
N HIS A 407 2.82 11.45 -4.30
CA HIS A 407 3.37 10.25 -4.95
C HIS A 407 4.20 10.61 -6.20
N GLY A 408 5.32 9.92 -6.42
CA GLY A 408 6.02 9.86 -7.71
C GLY A 408 6.49 11.20 -8.31
N MET A 409 6.99 12.15 -7.51
CA MET A 409 7.29 13.51 -8.00
C MET A 409 8.80 13.82 -8.09
N ARG A 410 9.13 14.54 -9.16
CA ARG A 410 10.46 15.08 -9.52
C ARG A 410 11.02 16.17 -8.60
N ASP A 411 10.31 16.52 -7.54
CA ASP A 411 10.72 17.57 -6.59
C ASP A 411 10.56 17.09 -5.15
N ALA A 412 10.44 15.78 -4.95
CA ALA A 412 10.17 15.23 -3.63
C ALA A 412 11.47 14.78 -2.96
N ILE A 413 11.56 15.02 -1.66
CA ILE A 413 12.64 14.47 -0.85
C ILE A 413 12.29 13.03 -0.51
N LEU A 414 13.25 12.14 -0.72
CA LEU A 414 13.14 10.75 -0.32
C LEU A 414 14.21 10.45 0.74
N THR A 415 13.77 10.15 1.96
CA THR A 415 14.63 9.86 3.10
C THR A 415 14.01 8.76 3.97
N VAL A 416 14.66 8.41 5.07
CA VAL A 416 14.13 7.48 6.08
C VAL A 416 13.74 8.24 7.34
N CYS A 417 13.07 7.55 8.27
CA CYS A 417 12.70 8.15 9.55
C CYS A 417 13.69 7.76 10.65
N GLU A 418 13.94 8.68 11.57
CA GLU A 418 14.66 8.43 12.82
C GLU A 418 13.81 8.74 14.05
N ALA A 419 14.22 8.18 15.19
CA ALA A 419 13.64 8.50 16.47
C ALA A 419 14.26 9.78 17.05
N GLY A 420 13.44 10.83 17.19
CA GLY A 420 13.81 12.03 17.93
C GLY A 420 14.06 11.73 19.41
N GLU A 421 14.86 12.60 20.03
CA GLU A 421 15.13 12.54 21.48
C GLU A 421 13.90 12.82 22.35
#